data_AF-A0A2T5GL97-F1
#
_entry.id   AF-A0A2T5GL97-F1
#
_cell.length_a   1.000
_cell.length_b   1.000
_cell.length_c   1.000
_cell.angle_alpha   90.00
_cell.angle_beta   90.00
_cell.angle_gamma   90.00
#
_symmetry.space_group_name_H-M   'P 1'
#
loop_
_entity.id
_entity.type
_entity.pdbx_description
1 polymer ?
#
loop_
_entity_poly.entity_id
_entity_poly.type
_entity_poly.pdbx_seq_one_letter_code
_entity_poly.pdbx_strand_id
1 'polypeptide(L)'
;MRFRDLIPGRRAAPPSPVRDERKLLVVRVDGVEVAMVDAGDVPCEIERDFAIDGAATIEFEDAAGVVHRHHAPAYRGWLHLNVRVHPNLGCQADAVATTKPEHTAGAVIEDDEIGIRFQPFVLAGGAPIDLAGRGLFARGLHFSGLVTPGNILLSCECDQCARTFVARSFHAGFAQSGYFYSESGRYTLIVDGAIEGAPVPLSDPEPVALAALEARLPAAPDGTRFAWRNAFRCPHCSAPYVDFIAHPEQRAGEYYGLYLPDTPPIRFAGSDGTG
;
A
#
# COMPACT_ATOMS: atom_id res chain seq x y z
N MET A 1 -59.11 -35.40 -18.13
CA MET A 1 -58.05 -35.11 -19.12
C MET A 1 -57.39 -33.78 -18.77
N ARG A 2 -56.18 -33.77 -18.19
CA ARG A 2 -55.10 -32.74 -18.22
C ARG A 2 -53.86 -33.41 -17.57
N PHE A 3 -53.01 -34.13 -18.32
CA PHE A 3 -51.72 -33.67 -18.89
C PHE A 3 -50.94 -32.75 -17.94
N ARG A 4 -50.05 -33.31 -17.10
CA ARG A 4 -48.58 -33.37 -17.27
C ARG A 4 -47.96 -31.99 -17.47
N ASP A 5 -47.14 -31.58 -16.50
CA ASP A 5 -45.80 -31.06 -16.78
C ASP A 5 -44.84 -31.50 -15.66
N LEU A 6 -43.96 -32.42 -16.04
CA LEU A 6 -42.77 -32.87 -15.33
C LEU A 6 -41.69 -31.80 -15.56
N ILE A 7 -41.30 -31.06 -14.52
CA ILE A 7 -40.07 -30.26 -14.57
C ILE A 7 -38.91 -31.18 -14.15
N PRO A 8 -37.92 -31.45 -15.03
CA PRO A 8 -36.74 -32.23 -14.70
C PRO A 8 -35.91 -31.51 -13.64
N GLY A 9 -35.30 -32.30 -12.76
CA GLY A 9 -34.71 -31.84 -11.50
C GLY A 9 -33.72 -30.70 -11.64
N ARG A 10 -33.99 -29.62 -10.89
CA ARG A 10 -32.92 -28.76 -10.37
C ARG A 10 -32.08 -29.64 -9.44
N ARG A 11 -30.88 -30.01 -9.87
CA ARG A 11 -29.84 -30.46 -8.92
C ARG A 11 -29.68 -29.33 -7.91
N ALA A 12 -29.90 -29.64 -6.63
CA ALA A 12 -29.55 -28.73 -5.56
C ALA A 12 -28.10 -28.29 -5.78
N ALA A 13 -27.85 -26.98 -5.70
CA ALA A 13 -26.50 -26.49 -5.62
C ALA A 13 -25.79 -27.23 -4.47
N PRO A 14 -24.52 -27.64 -4.63
CA PRO A 14 -23.79 -28.23 -3.54
C PRO A 14 -23.89 -27.29 -2.33
N PRO A 15 -24.09 -27.82 -1.11
CA PRO A 15 -24.10 -26.98 0.08
C PRO A 15 -22.82 -26.17 0.08
N SER A 16 -22.94 -24.84 0.23
CA SER A 16 -21.79 -23.99 0.49
C SER A 16 -20.97 -24.64 1.61
N PRO A 17 -19.63 -24.72 1.49
CA PRO A 17 -18.80 -25.31 2.53
C PRO A 17 -19.14 -24.62 3.84
N VAL A 18 -19.45 -25.43 4.86
CA VAL A 18 -19.71 -24.95 6.23
C VAL A 18 -18.42 -24.27 6.67
N ARG A 19 -18.45 -22.93 6.74
CA ARG A 19 -17.30 -22.14 7.19
C ARG A 19 -17.13 -22.38 8.68
N ASP A 20 -15.93 -22.77 9.10
CA ASP A 20 -15.58 -22.93 10.52
C ASP A 20 -15.52 -21.52 11.13
N GLU A 21 -16.56 -21.12 11.86
CA GLU A 21 -16.71 -19.80 12.49
C GLU A 21 -15.58 -19.45 13.46
N ARG A 22 -14.69 -20.41 13.79
CA ARG A 22 -13.51 -20.17 14.61
C ARG A 22 -12.33 -19.60 13.84
N LYS A 23 -12.23 -19.84 12.52
CA LYS A 23 -11.08 -19.42 11.72
C LYS A 23 -11.27 -17.97 11.25
N LEU A 24 -10.45 -17.06 11.74
CA LEU A 24 -10.52 -15.65 11.37
C LEU A 24 -9.68 -15.31 10.14
N LEU A 25 -8.50 -15.91 10.03
CA LEU A 25 -7.54 -15.63 8.97
C LEU A 25 -6.78 -16.90 8.60
N VAL A 26 -6.62 -17.15 7.31
CA VAL A 26 -5.70 -18.14 6.75
C VAL A 26 -4.68 -17.40 5.89
N VAL A 27 -3.40 -17.68 6.12
CA VAL A 27 -2.29 -17.09 5.37
C VAL A 27 -1.68 -18.15 4.47
N ARG A 28 -1.61 -17.87 3.18
CA ARG A 28 -0.97 -18.75 2.20
C ARG A 28 0.17 -18.07 1.48
N VAL A 29 1.17 -18.87 1.13
CA VAL A 29 2.28 -18.46 0.29
C VAL A 29 2.37 -19.45 -0.86
N ASP A 30 2.25 -18.94 -2.09
CA ASP A 30 2.19 -19.73 -3.32
C ASP A 30 1.17 -20.88 -3.24
N GLY A 31 0.03 -20.60 -2.60
CA GLY A 31 -1.08 -21.53 -2.41
C GLY A 31 -0.91 -22.52 -1.24
N VAL A 32 0.23 -22.50 -0.54
CA VAL A 32 0.48 -23.35 0.64
C VAL A 32 0.11 -22.59 1.90
N GLU A 33 -0.72 -23.19 2.76
CA GLU A 33 -1.05 -22.63 4.08
C GLU A 33 0.18 -22.61 4.99
N VAL A 34 0.55 -21.42 5.47
CA VAL A 34 1.72 -21.22 6.36
C VAL A 34 1.30 -20.77 7.76
N ALA A 35 0.12 -20.15 7.90
CA ALA A 35 -0.43 -19.75 9.18
C ALA A 35 -1.96 -19.71 9.17
N MET A 36 -2.54 -19.81 10.37
CA MET A 36 -3.96 -19.68 10.64
C MET A 36 -4.13 -18.95 11.97
N VAL A 37 -5.13 -18.09 12.07
CA VAL A 37 -5.54 -17.41 13.30
C VAL A 37 -6.96 -17.85 13.64
N ASP A 38 -7.15 -18.40 14.84
CA ASP A 38 -8.48 -18.65 15.38
C ASP A 38 -8.98 -17.46 16.22
N ALA A 39 -10.30 -17.32 16.34
CA ALA A 39 -10.93 -16.23 17.10
C ALA A 39 -10.53 -16.19 18.58
N GLY A 40 -10.20 -17.36 19.15
CA GLY A 40 -9.72 -17.47 20.53
C GLY A 40 -8.30 -16.96 20.74
N ASP A 41 -7.53 -16.76 19.67
CA ASP A 41 -6.12 -16.36 19.75
C ASP A 41 -5.94 -14.84 19.71
N VAL A 42 -6.97 -14.07 19.35
CA VAL A 42 -6.87 -12.61 19.19
C VAL A 42 -6.87 -11.89 20.56
N PRO A 43 -5.93 -10.95 20.82
CA PRO A 43 -4.87 -10.49 19.91
C PRO A 43 -3.68 -11.44 19.83
N CYS A 44 -3.13 -11.59 18.63
CA CYS A 44 -1.97 -12.46 18.37
C CYS A 44 -0.95 -11.82 17.43
N GLU A 45 0.26 -12.36 17.49
CA GLU A 45 1.35 -12.15 16.54
C GLU A 45 1.87 -13.52 16.08
N ILE A 46 1.99 -13.70 14.77
CA ILE A 46 2.46 -14.93 14.15
C ILE A 46 3.67 -14.61 13.28
N GLU A 47 4.76 -15.32 13.54
CA GLU A 47 5.98 -15.27 12.74
C GLU A 47 6.14 -16.58 11.94
N ARG A 48 6.46 -16.46 10.66
CA ARG A 48 6.70 -17.60 9.76
C ARG A 48 7.86 -17.31 8.84
N ASP A 49 8.79 -18.26 8.79
CA ASP A 49 9.95 -18.22 7.92
C ASP A 49 9.85 -19.35 6.91
N PHE A 50 10.13 -19.05 5.64
CA PHE A 50 10.16 -20.06 4.59
C PHE A 50 11.10 -19.65 3.47
N ALA A 51 11.67 -20.65 2.82
CA ALA A 51 12.57 -20.45 1.69
C ALA A 51 11.79 -19.99 0.45
N ILE A 52 12.36 -19.05 -0.30
CA ILE A 52 11.84 -18.57 -1.57
C ILE A 52 12.95 -18.59 -2.63
N ASP A 53 12.58 -18.96 -3.86
CA ASP A 53 13.47 -18.93 -5.04
C ASP A 53 12.75 -18.25 -6.20
N GLY A 54 12.53 -16.95 -6.06
CA GLY A 54 11.77 -16.14 -7.03
C GLY A 54 10.76 -15.22 -6.37
N ALA A 55 9.77 -14.79 -7.15
CA ALA A 55 8.66 -13.99 -6.64
C ALA A 55 7.68 -14.92 -5.91
N ALA A 56 7.08 -14.42 -4.83
CA ALA A 56 6.08 -15.15 -4.04
C ALA A 56 4.75 -14.42 -4.05
N THR A 57 3.65 -15.18 -4.09
CA THR A 57 2.30 -14.69 -3.88
C THR A 57 1.88 -14.97 -2.45
N ILE A 58 1.42 -13.93 -1.74
CA ILE A 58 1.01 -14.02 -0.34
C ILE A 58 -0.48 -13.68 -0.29
N GLU A 59 -1.27 -14.56 0.30
CA GLU A 59 -2.72 -14.43 0.37
C GLU A 59 -3.17 -14.44 1.82
N PHE A 60 -3.95 -13.43 2.20
CA PHE A 60 -4.64 -13.35 3.48
C PHE A 60 -6.14 -13.55 3.22
N GLU A 61 -6.67 -14.73 3.56
CA GLU A 61 -8.09 -15.06 3.41
C GLU A 61 -8.80 -14.97 4.76
N ASP A 62 -9.82 -14.11 4.86
CA ASP A 62 -10.61 -13.97 6.09
C ASP A 62 -11.74 -15.02 6.21
N ALA A 63 -12.43 -15.05 7.35
CA ALA A 63 -13.59 -15.92 7.57
C ALA A 63 -14.75 -15.68 6.58
N ALA A 64 -14.83 -14.48 5.98
CA ALA A 64 -15.80 -14.14 4.95
C ALA A 64 -15.37 -14.60 3.54
N GLY A 65 -14.18 -15.20 3.39
CA GLY A 65 -13.59 -15.62 2.13
C GLY A 65 -13.12 -14.44 1.26
N VAL A 66 -12.95 -13.26 1.85
CA VAL A 66 -12.28 -12.13 1.22
C VAL A 66 -10.79 -12.44 1.22
N VAL A 67 -10.15 -12.29 0.06
CA VAL A 67 -8.73 -12.58 -0.13
C VAL A 67 -7.99 -11.31 -0.47
N HIS A 68 -7.08 -10.90 0.41
CA HIS A 68 -6.09 -9.87 0.13
C HIS A 68 -4.84 -10.53 -0.46
N ARG A 69 -4.63 -10.35 -1.77
CA ARG A 69 -3.53 -11.00 -2.52
C ARG A 69 -2.41 -10.03 -2.81
N HIS A 70 -1.24 -10.28 -2.26
CA HIS A 70 -0.04 -9.47 -2.42
C HIS A 70 1.06 -10.25 -3.15
N HIS A 71 2.04 -9.52 -3.68
CA HIS A 71 3.21 -10.09 -4.34
C HIS A 71 4.48 -9.56 -3.70
N ALA A 72 5.38 -10.47 -3.32
CA ALA A 72 6.74 -10.15 -2.96
C ALA A 72 7.61 -10.11 -4.24
N PRO A 73 8.58 -9.17 -4.34
CA PRO A 73 9.52 -9.15 -5.46
C PRO A 73 10.34 -10.44 -5.51
N ALA A 74 10.91 -10.72 -6.68
CA ALA A 74 11.76 -11.89 -6.83
C ALA A 74 13.00 -11.81 -5.93
N TYR A 75 13.19 -12.82 -5.09
CA TYR A 75 14.32 -12.92 -4.18
C TYR A 75 14.71 -14.39 -4.00
N ARG A 76 16.00 -14.66 -3.78
CA ARG A 76 16.51 -16.00 -3.49
C ARG A 76 17.06 -16.03 -2.07
N GLY A 77 16.41 -16.78 -1.19
CA GLY A 77 16.75 -16.85 0.23
C GLY A 77 15.54 -17.22 1.05
N TRP A 78 15.24 -16.39 2.05
CA TRP A 78 14.17 -16.58 3.01
C TRP A 78 13.24 -15.38 3.02
N LEU A 79 11.95 -15.64 3.24
CA LEU A 79 10.96 -14.63 3.55
C LEU A 79 10.50 -14.83 4.99
N HIS A 80 10.70 -13.79 5.81
CA HIS A 80 10.30 -13.74 7.20
C HIS A 80 9.01 -12.93 7.30
N LEU A 81 7.88 -13.61 7.47
CA LEU A 81 6.55 -13.01 7.51
C LEU A 81 6.11 -12.83 8.96
N ASN A 82 5.68 -11.63 9.31
CA ASN A 82 5.06 -11.30 10.59
C ASN A 82 3.63 -10.83 10.36
N VAL A 83 2.67 -11.45 11.05
CA VAL A 83 1.23 -11.14 10.97
C VAL A 83 0.70 -10.85 12.36
N ARG A 84 0.08 -9.70 12.55
CA ARG A 84 -0.48 -9.23 13.81
C ARG A 84 -1.97 -8.99 13.64
N VAL A 85 -2.77 -9.60 14.51
CA VAL A 85 -4.22 -9.39 14.58
C VAL A 85 -4.55 -8.74 15.90
N HIS A 86 -5.15 -7.55 15.83
CA HIS A 86 -5.45 -6.70 16.98
C HIS A 86 -6.84 -7.01 17.56
N PRO A 87 -7.16 -6.56 18.80
CA PRO A 87 -8.47 -6.83 19.43
C PRO A 87 -9.68 -6.29 18.66
N ASN A 88 -9.47 -5.27 17.82
CA ASN A 88 -10.48 -4.70 16.94
C ASN A 88 -10.59 -5.41 15.58
N LEU A 89 -9.92 -6.57 15.42
CA LEU A 89 -9.83 -7.35 14.19
C LEU A 89 -9.10 -6.64 13.04
N GLY A 90 -8.34 -5.59 13.33
CA GLY A 90 -7.35 -5.05 12.39
C GLY A 90 -6.22 -6.04 12.19
N CYS A 91 -5.87 -6.33 10.94
CA CYS A 91 -4.75 -7.16 10.55
C CYS A 91 -3.63 -6.28 9.96
N GLN A 92 -2.44 -6.44 10.52
CA GLN A 92 -1.21 -5.83 10.02
C GLN A 92 -0.23 -6.93 9.66
N ALA A 93 0.45 -6.79 8.53
CA ALA A 93 1.49 -7.72 8.15
C ALA A 93 2.68 -6.97 7.57
N ASP A 94 3.86 -7.49 7.87
CA ASP A 94 5.12 -7.06 7.27
C ASP A 94 5.94 -8.32 6.94
N ALA A 95 6.82 -8.22 5.96
CA ALA A 95 7.78 -9.26 5.66
C ALA A 95 9.16 -8.69 5.39
N VAL A 96 10.20 -9.50 5.62
CA VAL A 96 11.57 -9.18 5.22
C VAL A 96 12.11 -10.35 4.39
N ALA A 97 12.60 -10.07 3.19
CA ALA A 97 13.32 -11.03 2.37
C ALA A 97 14.83 -10.88 2.62
N THR A 98 15.49 -11.96 3.04
CA THR A 98 16.91 -11.96 3.40
C THR A 98 17.61 -13.22 2.86
N THR A 99 18.94 -13.21 2.82
CA THR A 99 19.73 -14.43 2.52
C THR A 99 19.85 -15.37 3.72
N LYS A 100 19.41 -14.95 4.92
CA LYS A 100 19.62 -15.62 6.19
C LYS A 100 18.38 -16.46 6.56
N PRO A 101 18.54 -17.68 7.09
CA PRO A 101 17.40 -18.50 7.52
C PRO A 101 16.70 -17.98 8.77
N GLU A 102 17.38 -17.13 9.54
CA GLU A 102 16.89 -16.55 10.79
C GLU A 102 16.95 -15.04 10.68
N HIS A 103 15.88 -14.36 11.11
CA HIS A 103 15.81 -12.92 11.19
C HIS A 103 14.92 -12.50 12.36
N THR A 104 15.43 -11.64 13.23
CA THR A 104 14.68 -11.17 14.40
C THR A 104 13.66 -10.11 13.99
N ALA A 105 12.39 -10.26 14.40
CA ALA A 105 11.39 -9.22 14.19
C ALA A 105 11.83 -7.88 14.79
N GLY A 106 11.69 -6.80 14.01
CA GLY A 106 12.13 -5.46 14.41
C GLY A 106 13.63 -5.20 14.30
N ALA A 107 14.43 -6.16 13.81
CA ALA A 107 15.81 -5.88 13.42
C ALA A 107 15.87 -4.83 12.30
N VAL A 108 17.00 -4.14 12.23
CA VAL A 108 17.27 -3.20 11.13
C VAL A 108 17.42 -4.01 9.85
N ILE A 109 16.65 -3.63 8.82
CA ILE A 109 16.72 -4.25 7.50
C ILE A 109 17.98 -3.74 6.80
N GLU A 110 18.89 -4.64 6.47
CA GLU A 110 20.17 -4.33 5.82
C GLU A 110 19.98 -3.88 4.35
N ASP A 111 20.98 -3.22 3.77
CA ASP A 111 20.87 -2.60 2.43
C ASP A 111 20.62 -3.62 1.30
N ASP A 112 20.99 -4.88 1.50
CA ASP A 112 20.76 -6.00 0.57
C ASP A 112 19.47 -6.79 0.86
N GLU A 113 18.77 -6.45 1.94
CA GLU A 113 17.50 -7.04 2.34
C GLU A 113 16.32 -6.19 1.85
N ILE A 114 15.16 -6.82 1.64
CA ILE A 114 13.96 -6.15 1.16
C ILE A 114 12.86 -6.26 2.21
N GLY A 115 12.45 -5.11 2.77
CA GLY A 115 11.25 -5.02 3.59
C GLY A 115 10.00 -4.90 2.72
N ILE A 116 8.90 -5.48 3.18
CA ILE A 116 7.58 -5.35 2.56
C ILE A 116 6.60 -5.03 3.66
N ARG A 117 5.90 -3.90 3.55
CA ARG A 117 4.75 -3.58 4.40
C ARG A 117 3.48 -3.78 3.61
N PHE A 118 2.62 -4.68 4.06
CA PHE A 118 1.32 -4.90 3.43
C PHE A 118 0.32 -3.86 3.94
N GLN A 119 -0.55 -3.37 3.05
CA GLN A 119 -1.66 -2.50 3.45
C GLN A 119 -2.49 -3.19 4.56
N PRO A 120 -2.63 -2.57 5.74
CA PRO A 120 -3.51 -3.08 6.77
C PRO A 120 -4.96 -3.19 6.29
N PHE A 121 -5.66 -4.19 6.79
CA PHE A 121 -7.07 -4.44 6.50
C PHE A 121 -7.80 -4.89 7.76
N VAL A 122 -9.13 -4.94 7.72
CA VAL A 122 -9.96 -5.37 8.84
C VAL A 122 -10.57 -6.72 8.49
N LEU A 123 -10.42 -7.71 9.37
CA LEU A 123 -10.99 -9.05 9.19
C LEU A 123 -12.52 -9.01 9.36
N ALA A 124 -13.20 -10.00 8.78
CA ALA A 124 -14.64 -10.22 8.97
C ALA A 124 -15.07 -10.09 10.45
N GLY A 125 -16.11 -9.29 10.68
CA GLY A 125 -16.64 -8.99 12.02
C GLY A 125 -16.03 -7.75 12.69
N GLY A 126 -14.93 -7.21 12.16
CA GLY A 126 -14.36 -5.94 12.61
C GLY A 126 -15.17 -4.73 12.13
N ALA A 127 -14.96 -3.58 12.79
CA ALA A 127 -15.60 -2.34 12.38
C ALA A 127 -15.00 -1.84 11.06
N PRO A 128 -15.82 -1.50 10.04
CA PRO A 128 -15.30 -0.98 8.79
C PRO A 128 -14.61 0.37 9.02
N ILE A 129 -13.48 0.57 8.34
CA ILE A 129 -12.75 1.84 8.34
C ILE A 129 -12.71 2.34 6.89
N ASP A 130 -13.24 3.53 6.66
CA ASP A 130 -13.18 4.16 5.35
C ASP A 130 -11.81 4.82 5.14
N LEU A 131 -10.94 4.09 4.43
CA LEU A 131 -9.60 4.52 4.07
C LEU A 131 -9.50 4.97 2.61
N ALA A 132 -10.61 4.99 1.86
CA ALA A 132 -10.58 5.24 0.43
C ALA A 132 -10.01 6.64 0.12
N GLY A 133 -8.97 6.67 -0.71
CA GLY A 133 -8.23 7.89 -1.05
C GLY A 133 -7.46 8.55 0.10
N ARG A 134 -7.44 7.99 1.32
CA ARG A 134 -6.72 8.61 2.45
C ARG A 134 -5.20 8.44 2.32
N GLY A 135 -4.47 9.27 3.04
CA GLY A 135 -3.01 9.27 3.14
C GLY A 135 -2.42 8.01 3.80
N LEU A 136 -1.11 7.90 3.72
CA LEU A 136 -0.32 6.75 4.18
C LEU A 136 -0.35 6.56 5.69
N PHE A 137 -0.39 7.65 6.45
CA PHE A 137 -0.55 7.59 7.91
C PHE A 137 -1.92 7.04 8.30
N ALA A 138 -2.99 7.54 7.68
CA ALA A 138 -4.34 7.06 7.94
C ALA A 138 -4.50 5.58 7.55
N ARG A 139 -3.84 5.16 6.46
CA ARG A 139 -3.78 3.75 6.03
C ARG A 139 -2.87 2.86 6.89
N GLY A 140 -2.13 3.41 7.85
CA GLY A 140 -1.20 2.64 8.68
C GLY A 140 0.02 2.10 7.92
N LEU A 141 0.36 2.69 6.76
CA LEU A 141 1.55 2.33 5.98
C LEU A 141 2.81 3.08 6.48
N HIS A 142 2.64 4.24 7.10
CA HIS A 142 3.70 4.96 7.81
C HIS A 142 3.25 5.38 9.20
N PHE A 143 4.23 5.59 10.09
CA PHE A 143 4.01 5.97 11.48
C PHE A 143 4.86 7.20 11.79
N SER A 144 4.31 8.12 12.57
CA SER A 144 5.03 9.32 12.99
C SER A 144 6.20 8.97 13.91
N GLY A 145 7.31 9.70 13.77
CA GLY A 145 8.47 9.58 14.67
C GLY A 145 9.52 8.55 14.25
N LEU A 146 9.25 7.72 13.22
CA LEU A 146 10.21 6.79 12.65
C LEU A 146 10.32 7.01 11.14
N VAL A 147 11.54 7.24 10.67
CA VAL A 147 11.82 7.29 9.22
C VAL A 147 11.81 5.87 8.69
N THR A 148 10.88 5.58 7.78
CA THR A 148 10.79 4.28 7.11
C THR A 148 11.99 4.13 6.16
N PRO A 149 12.83 3.10 6.33
CA PRO A 149 13.96 2.85 5.46
C PRO A 149 13.57 2.74 3.97
N GLY A 150 14.47 3.18 3.07
CA GLY A 150 14.20 3.23 1.63
C GLY A 150 14.12 1.86 0.94
N ASN A 151 14.61 0.81 1.60
CA ASN A 151 14.51 -0.60 1.19
C ASN A 151 13.18 -1.26 1.60
N ILE A 152 12.23 -0.51 2.21
CA ILE A 152 10.88 -0.99 2.48
C ILE A 152 9.96 -0.66 1.30
N LEU A 153 9.38 -1.70 0.71
CA LEU A 153 8.33 -1.63 -0.29
C LEU A 153 6.97 -1.58 0.40
N LEU A 154 6.05 -0.79 -0.15
CA LEU A 154 4.65 -0.78 0.28
C LEU A 154 3.84 -1.63 -0.70
N SER A 155 3.16 -2.66 -0.19
CA SER A 155 2.23 -3.48 -0.96
C SER A 155 0.82 -2.95 -0.74
N CYS A 156 0.43 -2.03 -1.62
CA CYS A 156 -0.83 -1.31 -1.58
C CYS A 156 -1.97 -2.12 -2.23
N GLU A 157 -3.21 -1.91 -1.79
CA GLU A 157 -4.41 -2.47 -2.40
C GLU A 157 -5.35 -1.33 -2.87
N CYS A 158 -5.70 -1.32 -4.15
CA CYS A 158 -6.56 -0.27 -4.69
C CYS A 158 -8.00 -0.39 -4.19
N ASP A 159 -8.55 0.66 -3.58
CA ASP A 159 -9.92 0.68 -3.04
C ASP A 159 -11.02 0.51 -4.12
N GLN A 160 -10.68 0.71 -5.40
CA GLN A 160 -11.63 0.63 -6.52
C GLN A 160 -11.56 -0.70 -7.28
N CYS A 161 -10.36 -1.16 -7.65
CA CYS A 161 -10.21 -2.39 -8.44
C CYS A 161 -9.76 -3.61 -7.62
N ALA A 162 -9.50 -3.45 -6.32
CA ALA A 162 -8.99 -4.48 -5.40
C ALA A 162 -7.68 -5.16 -5.86
N ARG A 163 -7.01 -4.61 -6.89
CA ARG A 163 -5.71 -5.11 -7.34
C ARG A 163 -4.63 -4.49 -6.49
N THR A 164 -3.69 -5.32 -6.08
CA THR A 164 -2.50 -4.86 -5.36
C THR A 164 -1.44 -4.34 -6.32
N PHE A 165 -0.62 -3.42 -5.83
CA PHE A 165 0.54 -2.90 -6.53
C PHE A 165 1.62 -2.50 -5.54
N VAL A 166 2.86 -2.50 -5.99
CA VAL A 166 4.00 -2.07 -5.19
C VAL A 166 4.22 -0.58 -5.40
N ALA A 167 4.37 0.15 -4.30
CA ALA A 167 4.88 1.51 -4.29
C ALA A 167 6.15 1.58 -3.44
N ARG A 168 7.03 2.51 -3.79
CA ARG A 168 8.13 2.94 -2.94
C ARG A 168 7.77 4.27 -2.31
N SER A 169 8.37 4.54 -1.16
CA SER A 169 8.20 5.79 -0.43
C SER A 169 9.51 6.55 -0.28
N PHE A 170 9.43 7.86 -0.11
CA PHE A 170 10.54 8.67 0.38
C PHE A 170 10.05 9.67 1.43
N HIS A 171 10.94 10.03 2.35
CA HIS A 171 10.63 10.98 3.42
C HIS A 171 10.93 12.41 2.98
N ALA A 172 9.89 13.24 2.86
CA ALA A 172 10.01 14.65 2.47
C ALA A 172 10.39 15.59 3.64
N GLY A 173 10.04 15.21 4.88
CA GLY A 173 10.17 16.00 6.12
C GLY A 173 11.57 16.53 6.46
N PHE A 174 12.57 15.64 6.65
CA PHE A 174 13.92 16.05 7.05
C PHE A 174 14.79 16.56 5.89
N ALA A 175 14.42 16.22 4.66
CA ALA A 175 15.19 16.56 3.47
C ALA A 175 14.91 17.98 2.95
N GLN A 176 14.07 18.76 3.65
CA GLN A 176 13.54 20.05 3.17
C GLN A 176 13.14 19.96 1.70
N SER A 177 12.31 18.97 1.36
CA SER A 177 11.89 18.77 -0.02
C SER A 177 10.37 18.79 -0.10
N GLY A 178 9.83 19.45 -1.12
CA GLY A 178 8.43 19.34 -1.47
C GLY A 178 8.24 18.25 -2.53
N TYR A 179 7.00 17.80 -2.73
CA TYR A 179 6.71 16.88 -3.83
C TYR A 179 5.32 17.08 -4.44
N PHE A 180 5.19 16.66 -5.68
CA PHE A 180 3.99 16.78 -6.49
C PHE A 180 3.72 15.48 -7.24
N TYR A 181 2.46 15.12 -7.39
CA TYR A 181 2.05 14.05 -8.30
C TYR A 181 1.63 14.64 -9.64
N SER A 182 1.86 13.91 -10.73
CA SER A 182 1.31 14.26 -12.04
C SER A 182 -0.21 14.06 -12.05
N GLU A 183 -0.95 14.67 -12.99
CA GLU A 183 -2.42 14.52 -13.06
C GLU A 183 -2.82 13.05 -13.29
N SER A 184 -2.01 12.33 -14.07
CA SER A 184 -2.12 10.88 -14.26
C SER A 184 -1.82 10.06 -13.02
N GLY A 185 -1.24 10.67 -11.98
CA GLY A 185 -0.81 10.05 -10.72
C GLY A 185 0.29 9.01 -10.87
N ARG A 186 0.89 8.90 -12.06
CA ARG A 186 1.95 7.93 -12.37
C ARG A 186 3.33 8.45 -12.01
N TYR A 187 3.56 9.75 -12.15
CA TYR A 187 4.87 10.35 -11.94
C TYR A 187 4.87 11.20 -10.68
N THR A 188 6.00 11.19 -9.99
CA THR A 188 6.24 12.01 -8.81
C THR A 188 7.40 12.94 -9.08
N LEU A 189 7.23 14.22 -8.77
CA LEU A 189 8.27 15.24 -8.86
C LEU A 189 8.65 15.69 -7.45
N ILE A 190 9.94 15.73 -7.16
CA ILE A 190 10.51 16.27 -5.92
C ILE A 190 11.17 17.59 -6.24
N VAL A 191 10.79 18.63 -5.49
CA VAL A 191 11.37 19.97 -5.51
C VAL A 191 12.27 20.17 -4.31
N ASP A 192 13.38 20.87 -4.52
CA ASP A 192 14.15 21.45 -3.43
C ASP A 192 13.29 22.44 -2.63
N GLY A 193 13.26 22.33 -1.31
CA GLY A 193 12.46 23.18 -0.42
C GLY A 193 13.00 24.60 -0.29
N ALA A 194 14.21 24.89 -0.77
CA ALA A 194 14.71 26.26 -0.91
C ALA A 194 14.04 27.03 -2.05
N ILE A 195 13.32 26.35 -2.95
CA ILE A 195 12.59 27.00 -4.05
C ILE A 195 11.36 27.71 -3.47
N GLU A 196 11.18 28.98 -3.84
CA GLU A 196 9.99 29.75 -3.45
C GLU A 196 8.69 29.04 -3.89
N GLY A 197 7.73 28.94 -2.97
CA GLY A 197 6.48 28.22 -3.17
C GLY A 197 6.57 26.70 -2.98
N ALA A 198 7.77 26.14 -2.73
CA ALA A 198 7.90 24.73 -2.46
C ALA A 198 7.17 24.37 -1.14
N PRO A 199 6.34 23.31 -1.14
CA PRO A 199 5.59 22.95 0.04
C PRO A 199 6.51 22.40 1.12
N VAL A 200 6.42 22.98 2.31
CA VAL A 200 7.16 22.52 3.50
C VAL A 200 6.27 21.55 4.28
N PRO A 201 6.78 20.35 4.62
CA PRO A 201 6.08 19.38 5.45
C PRO A 201 5.50 19.99 6.75
N LEU A 202 4.30 19.54 7.14
CA LEU A 202 3.55 20.00 8.31
C LEU A 202 3.08 21.47 8.26
N SER A 203 3.08 22.08 7.07
CA SER A 203 2.56 23.42 6.86
C SER A 203 1.82 23.53 5.53
N ASP A 204 0.89 24.47 5.45
CA ASP A 204 0.28 24.84 4.17
C ASP A 204 1.20 25.83 3.44
N PRO A 205 1.48 25.60 2.14
CA PRO A 205 2.25 26.56 1.35
C PRO A 205 1.45 27.86 1.13
N GLU A 206 2.15 28.96 0.95
CA GLU A 206 1.52 30.23 0.57
C GLU A 206 0.89 30.08 -0.84
N PRO A 207 -0.41 30.38 -1.01
CA PRO A 207 -1.13 30.04 -2.25
C PRO A 207 -0.57 30.69 -3.53
N VAL A 208 -0.13 31.96 -3.47
CA VAL A 208 0.36 32.69 -4.63
C VAL A 208 1.72 32.14 -5.08
N ALA A 209 2.63 31.92 -4.13
CA ALA A 209 3.93 31.33 -4.37
C ALA A 209 3.81 29.89 -4.88
N LEU A 210 2.90 29.08 -4.31
CA LEU A 210 2.64 27.72 -4.79
C LEU A 210 2.16 27.72 -6.25
N ALA A 211 1.17 28.55 -6.58
CA ALA A 211 0.64 28.63 -7.94
C ALA A 211 1.71 29.08 -8.94
N ALA A 212 2.58 30.03 -8.54
CA ALA A 212 3.71 30.45 -9.35
C ALA A 212 4.73 29.32 -9.56
N LEU A 213 4.99 28.49 -8.54
CA LEU A 213 5.84 27.31 -8.67
C LEU A 213 5.21 26.28 -9.62
N GLU A 214 3.95 25.90 -9.41
CA GLU A 214 3.23 24.91 -10.23
C GLU A 214 3.20 25.29 -11.71
N ALA A 215 3.07 26.59 -12.02
CA ALA A 215 3.11 27.10 -13.39
C ALA A 215 4.47 26.93 -14.09
N ARG A 216 5.57 26.81 -13.32
CA ARG A 216 6.93 26.62 -13.84
C ARG A 216 7.41 25.18 -13.80
N LEU A 217 6.68 24.27 -13.16
CA LEU A 217 7.05 22.86 -13.12
C LEU A 217 7.07 22.29 -14.55
N PRO A 218 8.02 21.39 -14.87
CA PRO A 218 8.02 20.72 -16.16
C PRO A 218 6.76 19.87 -16.32
N ALA A 219 6.38 19.55 -17.55
CA ALA A 219 5.38 18.50 -17.77
C ALA A 219 5.93 17.14 -17.31
N ALA A 220 5.05 16.26 -16.83
CA ALA A 220 5.39 14.87 -16.61
C ALA A 220 5.73 14.16 -17.95
N PRO A 221 6.43 13.02 -17.94
CA PRO A 221 6.76 12.27 -19.15
C PRO A 221 5.57 11.86 -20.02
N ASP A 222 4.36 11.78 -19.44
CA ASP A 222 3.10 11.54 -20.16
C ASP A 222 2.39 12.83 -20.60
N GLY A 223 3.03 13.98 -20.45
CA GLY A 223 2.50 15.31 -20.81
C GLY A 223 1.57 15.93 -19.77
N THR A 224 1.25 15.23 -18.68
CA THR A 224 0.35 15.78 -17.65
C THR A 224 1.05 16.76 -16.71
N ARG A 225 0.28 17.61 -16.03
CA ARG A 225 0.81 18.64 -15.12
C ARG A 225 1.05 18.08 -13.73
N PHE A 226 2.08 18.57 -13.05
CA PHE A 226 2.28 18.37 -11.62
C PHE A 226 1.49 19.43 -10.83
N ALA A 227 0.83 19.02 -9.74
CA ALA A 227 0.13 19.93 -8.84
C ALA A 227 0.07 19.36 -7.42
N TRP A 228 -0.01 20.25 -6.42
CA TRP A 228 0.11 19.95 -5.00
C TRP A 228 -0.99 19.04 -4.53
N ARG A 229 -2.18 19.21 -5.12
CA ARG A 229 -3.39 18.46 -4.82
C ARG A 229 -3.59 17.23 -5.70
N ASN A 230 -2.74 17.00 -6.71
CA ASN A 230 -2.89 15.82 -7.56
C ASN A 230 -2.79 14.55 -6.71
N ALA A 231 -3.54 13.53 -7.12
CA ALA A 231 -3.57 12.25 -6.43
C ALA A 231 -2.41 11.35 -6.91
N PHE A 232 -1.90 10.51 -6.01
CA PHE A 232 -1.19 9.31 -6.41
C PHE A 232 -2.23 8.26 -6.81
N ARG A 233 -2.08 7.61 -7.98
CA ARG A 233 -3.13 6.78 -8.57
C ARG A 233 -2.70 5.32 -8.73
N CYS A 234 -3.67 4.43 -8.67
CA CYS A 234 -3.46 3.01 -8.93
C CYS A 234 -2.95 2.80 -10.36
N PRO A 235 -1.85 2.04 -10.57
CA PRO A 235 -1.31 1.78 -11.90
C PRO A 235 -2.21 0.89 -12.78
N HIS A 236 -3.22 0.25 -12.19
CA HIS A 236 -4.09 -0.71 -12.89
C HIS A 236 -5.37 -0.09 -13.43
N CYS A 237 -5.96 0.87 -12.71
CA CYS A 237 -7.24 1.48 -13.07
C CYS A 237 -7.26 3.02 -12.97
N SER A 238 -6.14 3.65 -12.63
CA SER A 238 -5.98 5.11 -12.49
C SER A 238 -6.87 5.77 -11.42
N ALA A 239 -7.57 4.98 -10.60
CA ALA A 239 -8.28 5.51 -9.44
C ALA A 239 -7.31 6.18 -8.45
N PRO A 240 -7.70 7.30 -7.81
CA PRO A 240 -6.95 7.88 -6.70
C PRO A 240 -6.72 6.85 -5.58
N TYR A 241 -5.46 6.70 -5.17
CA TYR A 241 -5.08 5.88 -4.02
C TYR A 241 -4.74 6.78 -2.81
N VAL A 242 -3.99 7.85 -3.04
CA VAL A 242 -3.87 8.97 -2.10
C VAL A 242 -4.45 10.19 -2.80
N ASP A 243 -5.62 10.63 -2.36
CA ASP A 243 -6.46 11.64 -2.99
C ASP A 243 -6.50 12.92 -2.15
N PHE A 244 -5.62 13.86 -2.49
CA PHE A 244 -5.57 15.16 -1.82
C PHE A 244 -6.61 16.16 -2.32
N ILE A 245 -7.39 15.80 -3.35
CA ILE A 245 -8.56 16.58 -3.78
C ILE A 245 -9.74 16.23 -2.86
N ALA A 246 -9.96 14.94 -2.62
CA ALA A 246 -11.01 14.46 -1.73
C ALA A 246 -10.69 14.67 -0.24
N HIS A 247 -9.42 14.55 0.14
CA HIS A 247 -8.93 14.68 1.53
C HIS A 247 -7.88 15.79 1.66
N PRO A 248 -8.23 17.05 1.37
CA PRO A 248 -7.26 18.12 1.33
C PRO A 248 -6.59 18.42 2.68
N GLU A 249 -7.28 18.15 3.79
CA GLU A 249 -6.78 18.35 5.15
C GLU A 249 -5.57 17.47 5.49
N GLN A 250 -5.36 16.36 4.76
CA GLN A 250 -4.25 15.43 5.02
C GLN A 250 -2.95 15.85 4.34
N ARG A 251 -3.00 16.73 3.34
CA ARG A 251 -1.86 17.02 2.45
C ARG A 251 -0.62 17.53 3.18
N ALA A 252 -0.79 18.49 4.11
CA ALA A 252 0.31 19.07 4.87
C ALA A 252 0.94 18.05 5.84
N GLY A 253 0.12 17.14 6.39
CA GLY A 253 0.56 16.05 7.25
C GLY A 253 1.22 14.88 6.51
N GLU A 254 1.06 14.78 5.19
CA GLU A 254 1.56 13.68 4.38
C GLU A 254 2.99 13.91 3.89
N TYR A 255 3.95 13.77 4.79
CA TYR A 255 5.37 13.97 4.52
C TYR A 255 6.11 12.74 3.99
N TYR A 256 5.38 11.69 3.59
CA TYR A 256 5.89 10.62 2.75
C TYR A 256 5.28 10.72 1.35
N GLY A 257 6.16 10.84 0.34
CA GLY A 257 5.75 10.77 -1.06
C GLY A 257 5.87 9.35 -1.59
N LEU A 258 4.97 8.96 -2.50
CA LEU A 258 4.99 7.67 -3.20
C LEU A 258 5.60 7.80 -4.59
N TYR A 259 6.10 6.69 -5.12
CA TYR A 259 6.39 6.53 -6.54
C TYR A 259 6.29 5.05 -6.92
N LEU A 260 5.98 4.78 -8.17
CA LEU A 260 5.99 3.41 -8.68
C LEU A 260 7.44 2.97 -8.97
N PRO A 261 7.80 1.69 -8.78
CA PRO A 261 9.16 1.21 -9.04
C PRO A 261 9.68 1.47 -10.46
N ASP A 262 8.80 1.49 -11.48
CA ASP A 262 9.14 1.74 -12.88
C ASP A 262 9.23 3.24 -13.25
N THR A 263 8.79 4.14 -12.36
CA THR A 263 8.79 5.59 -12.57
C THR A 263 9.41 6.29 -11.35
N PRO A 264 10.75 6.25 -11.22
CA PRO A 264 11.44 6.90 -10.10
C PRO A 264 11.17 8.41 -10.08
N PRO A 265 11.29 9.08 -8.91
CA PRO A 265 10.95 10.48 -8.79
C PRO A 265 11.83 11.38 -9.65
N ILE A 266 11.20 12.34 -10.31
CA ILE A 266 11.87 13.40 -11.07
C ILE A 266 12.36 14.46 -10.08
N ARG A 267 13.59 14.93 -10.24
CA ARG A 267 14.16 16.00 -9.39
C ARG A 267 14.06 17.33 -10.13
N PHE A 268 13.55 18.35 -9.47
CA PHE A 268 13.52 19.72 -9.96
C PHE A 268 14.31 20.65 -9.02
N ALA A 269 15.40 21.22 -9.56
CA ALA A 269 16.32 22.08 -8.82
C ALA A 269 16.11 23.59 -9.10
N GLY A 270 15.05 23.98 -9.82
CA GLY A 270 14.70 25.39 -10.01
C GLY A 270 15.48 26.15 -11.11
N SER A 271 16.34 25.47 -11.88
CA SER A 271 17.10 26.08 -12.98
C SER A 271 16.87 25.39 -14.33
N ASP A 272 16.16 26.07 -15.23
CA ASP A 272 16.48 26.16 -16.66
C ASP A 272 16.13 27.58 -17.11
N GLY A 273 16.96 28.53 -16.67
CA GLY A 273 17.03 29.86 -17.23
C GLY A 273 18.32 29.97 -18.04
N THR A 274 18.32 29.45 -19.27
CA THR A 274 19.26 29.95 -20.27
C THR A 274 18.72 31.29 -20.77
N GLY A 275 19.29 32.36 -20.21
CA GLY A 275 19.27 33.71 -20.74
C GLY A 275 20.63 34.33 -20.50
#